data_AF-A5UPV4-F1
#
_entry.id   AF-A5UPV4-F1
#
_cell.length_a   1.000
_cell.length_b   1.000
_cell.length_c   1.000
_cell.angle_alpha   90.00
_cell.angle_beta   90.00
_cell.angle_gamma   90.00
#
_symmetry.space_group_name_H-M   'P 1'
#
loop_
_entity.id
_entity.type
_entity.pdbx_description
1 polymer ?
#
loop_
_entity_poly.entity_id
_entity_poly.type
_entity_poly.pdbx_seq_one_letter_code
_entity_poly.pdbx_strand_id
1 'polypeptide(L)'
;MLDPFMRWMRTLPYTDVTAYRQATLLQTMLLVVAALSFAGSFVTLLAPLPMTERLIVMGIIWTGIPVQLAGIALVRRGRFPAALMLGCIGLLLVISAALLTTGVRSSGAMLFTFALPIVLAGLMGQERLVTVTIVLSSISVAVTAILETLGVPLVGIAASRPGNIGGDLGGFVVVAIVLGIFTIRFGQTLRVALHESQQRNQRLEELQATLETRIAERTQELQQALAEVEARAAAQERLLEENRQQRAIIQGLSVPVLPVSADTLIVPLVGALDTERLQTLQSRALHALERSTAQRLILDISGVPLVDSQVAQGLLAVVQQARLLGAEAVLVGIRPEVAQALVGIGVDLRRMRTYRDLEAALHNGK
;
A
#
# COMPACT_ATOMS: atom_id res chain seq x y z
N MET A 1 0.13 49.99 -9.19
CA MET A 1 1.60 49.77 -9.08
C MET A 1 2.00 48.64 -8.12
N LEU A 2 1.13 48.11 -7.24
CA LEU A 2 1.48 47.06 -6.27
C LEU A 2 1.54 45.63 -6.84
N ASP A 3 0.79 45.33 -7.91
CA ASP A 3 0.73 43.97 -8.50
C ASP A 3 2.05 43.38 -9.01
N PRO A 4 2.96 44.12 -9.68
CA PRO A 4 4.25 43.56 -10.08
C PRO A 4 5.15 43.26 -8.88
N PHE A 5 5.11 44.09 -7.83
CA PHE A 5 5.89 43.87 -6.60
C PHE A 5 5.37 42.65 -5.81
N MET A 6 4.05 42.50 -5.71
CA MET A 6 3.43 41.35 -5.04
C MET A 6 3.68 40.03 -5.78
N ARG A 7 3.75 40.04 -7.12
CA ARG A 7 4.17 38.87 -7.92
C ARG A 7 5.65 38.56 -7.74
N TRP A 8 6.49 39.60 -7.71
CA TRP A 8 7.93 39.45 -7.47
C TRP A 8 8.23 38.85 -6.08
N MET A 9 7.49 39.23 -5.04
CA MET A 9 7.64 38.64 -3.70
C MET A 9 7.23 37.16 -3.61
N ARG A 10 6.28 36.70 -4.42
CA ARG A 10 5.77 35.31 -4.35
C ARG A 10 6.55 34.32 -5.22
N THR A 11 7.46 34.80 -6.08
CA THR A 11 8.19 33.95 -7.03
C THR A 11 9.58 33.61 -6.49
N LEU A 12 9.67 32.48 -5.79
CA LEU A 12 10.91 31.95 -5.22
C LEU A 12 11.20 30.52 -5.69
N PRO A 13 12.47 30.14 -5.92
CA PRO A 13 12.85 28.84 -6.50
C PRO A 13 12.94 27.74 -5.42
N TYR A 14 11.96 27.62 -4.53
CA TYR A 14 11.90 26.55 -3.53
C TYR A 14 10.68 25.67 -3.80
N THR A 15 10.93 24.37 -3.91
CA THR A 15 9.90 23.34 -4.15
C THR A 15 9.30 22.79 -2.86
N ASP A 16 10.08 22.78 -1.77
CA ASP A 16 9.62 22.42 -0.44
C ASP A 16 8.81 23.57 0.18
N VAL A 17 7.62 23.25 0.69
CA VAL A 17 6.71 24.20 1.34
C VAL A 17 7.37 24.88 2.54
N THR A 18 8.18 24.15 3.31
CA THR A 18 8.83 24.69 4.50
C THR A 18 9.94 25.68 4.11
N ALA A 19 10.81 25.29 3.16
CA ALA A 19 11.86 26.14 2.63
C ALA A 19 11.29 27.39 1.93
N TYR A 20 10.18 27.26 1.20
CA TYR A 20 9.49 28.40 0.58
C TYR A 20 8.97 29.40 1.61
N ARG A 21 8.32 28.92 2.69
CA ARG A 21 7.82 29.78 3.77
C ARG A 21 8.96 30.49 4.50
N GLN A 22 10.03 29.77 4.84
CA GLN A 22 11.22 30.36 5.47
C GLN A 22 11.92 31.37 4.55
N ALA A 23 12.09 31.06 3.27
CA ALA A 23 12.68 31.99 2.31
C ALA A 23 11.85 33.28 2.14
N THR A 24 10.52 33.15 2.10
CA THR A 24 9.61 34.29 2.02
C THR A 24 9.73 35.18 3.26
N LEU A 25 9.72 34.57 4.45
CA LEU A 25 9.93 35.30 5.71
C LEU A 25 11.28 36.03 5.69
N LEU A 26 12.38 35.36 5.35
CA LEU A 26 13.72 35.95 5.34
C LEU A 26 13.81 37.12 4.37
N GLN A 27 13.26 36.98 3.17
CA GLN A 27 13.19 38.07 2.19
C GLN A 27 12.41 39.28 2.73
N THR A 28 11.26 39.06 3.36
CA THR A 28 10.49 40.16 3.95
C THR A 28 11.23 40.84 5.09
N MET A 29 11.92 40.07 5.95
CA MET A 29 12.72 40.63 7.05
C MET A 29 13.89 41.46 6.51
N LEU A 30 14.64 40.97 5.51
CA LEU A 30 15.74 41.71 4.89
C LEU A 30 15.25 43.01 4.22
N LEU A 31 14.08 43.00 3.58
CA LEU A 31 13.48 44.21 2.99
C LEU A 31 13.08 45.23 4.07
N VAL A 32 12.50 44.77 5.19
CA VAL A 32 12.14 45.65 6.32
C VAL A 32 13.39 46.29 6.91
N VAL A 33 14.45 45.51 7.14
CA VAL A 33 15.73 46.04 7.64
C VAL A 33 16.32 47.05 6.64
N ALA A 34 16.24 46.81 5.32
CA ALA A 34 16.78 47.72 4.32
C ALA A 34 16.04 49.05 4.29
N ALA A 35 14.70 48.99 4.35
CA ALA A 35 13.87 50.17 4.44
C ALA A 35 14.14 50.97 5.72
N LEU A 36 14.36 50.28 6.84
CA LEU A 36 14.69 50.90 8.12
C LEU A 36 16.09 51.54 8.11
N SER A 37 17.09 50.88 7.53
CA SER A 37 18.43 51.45 7.31
C SER A 37 18.34 52.71 6.46
N PHE A 38 17.56 52.69 5.37
CA PHE A 38 17.34 53.87 4.54
C PHE A 38 16.68 55.02 5.32
N ALA A 39 15.62 54.73 6.09
CA ALA A 39 14.96 55.73 6.94
C ALA A 39 15.89 56.27 8.03
N GLY A 40 16.69 55.41 8.67
CA GLY A 40 17.69 55.78 9.68
C GLY A 40 18.77 56.70 9.12
N SER A 41 19.19 56.50 7.86
CA SER A 41 20.09 57.43 7.18
C SER A 41 19.46 58.81 6.98
N PHE A 42 18.15 58.89 6.71
CA PHE A 42 17.44 60.15 6.57
C PHE A 42 17.29 60.88 7.92
N VAL A 43 17.02 60.14 8.99
CA VAL A 43 17.01 60.70 10.36
C VAL A 43 18.39 61.23 10.75
N THR A 44 19.45 60.49 10.43
CA THR A 44 20.84 60.91 10.66
C THR A 44 21.18 62.18 9.86
N LEU A 45 20.63 62.33 8.66
CA LEU A 45 20.83 63.52 7.83
C LEU A 45 20.26 64.79 8.48
N LEU A 46 19.12 64.67 9.16
CA LEU A 46 18.42 65.74 9.86
C LEU A 46 18.93 65.97 11.30
N ALA A 47 19.77 65.07 11.81
CA ALA A 47 20.28 65.16 13.18
C ALA A 47 21.27 66.33 13.34
N PRO A 48 21.28 67.01 14.50
CA PRO A 48 22.18 68.14 14.79
C PRO A 48 23.61 67.65 15.14
N LEU A 49 24.21 66.87 14.24
CA LEU A 49 25.57 66.34 14.35
C LEU A 49 26.56 67.14 13.48
N PRO A 50 27.83 67.25 13.87
CA PRO A 50 28.90 67.74 13.00
C PRO A 50 28.92 66.99 11.66
N MET A 51 29.33 67.68 10.59
CA MET A 51 29.30 67.11 9.23
C MET A 51 30.15 65.83 9.12
N THR A 52 31.28 65.77 9.80
CA THR A 52 32.18 64.62 9.83
C THR A 52 31.53 63.38 10.45
N GLU A 53 30.94 63.51 11.65
CA GLU A 53 30.24 62.43 12.35
C GLU A 53 29.03 61.93 11.54
N ARG A 54 28.28 62.86 10.94
CA ARG A 54 27.12 62.54 10.09
C ARG A 54 27.50 61.67 8.90
N LEU A 55 28.58 62.03 8.19
CA LEU A 55 29.07 61.27 7.04
C LEU A 55 29.55 59.87 7.44
N ILE A 56 30.21 59.74 8.60
CA ILE A 56 30.67 58.44 9.13
C ILE A 56 29.46 57.53 9.44
N VAL A 57 28.49 58.02 10.21
CA VAL A 57 27.30 57.23 10.60
C VAL A 57 26.46 56.87 9.37
N MET A 58 26.25 57.79 8.45
CA MET A 58 25.58 57.49 7.18
C MET A 58 26.37 56.44 6.38
N GLY A 59 27.69 56.58 6.26
CA GLY A 59 28.53 55.60 5.58
C GLY A 59 28.33 54.18 6.12
N ILE A 60 28.32 54.02 7.45
CA ILE A 60 28.07 52.72 8.10
C ILE A 60 26.68 52.18 7.75
N ILE A 61 25.62 52.99 7.87
CA ILE A 61 24.26 52.57 7.52
C ILE A 61 24.17 52.14 6.04
N TRP A 62 24.80 52.89 5.14
CA TRP A 62 24.79 52.62 3.71
C TRP A 62 25.58 51.36 3.34
N THR A 63 26.59 50.93 4.11
CA THR A 63 27.25 49.63 3.90
C THR A 63 26.32 48.44 4.15
N GLY A 64 25.28 48.60 4.96
CA GLY A 64 24.33 47.53 5.26
C GLY A 64 23.37 47.19 4.12
N ILE A 65 22.96 48.20 3.34
CA ILE A 65 21.94 48.03 2.28
C ILE A 65 22.43 47.05 1.19
N PRO A 66 23.64 47.17 0.62
CA PRO A 66 24.16 46.19 -0.34
C PRO A 66 24.20 44.76 0.19
N VAL A 67 24.55 44.58 1.48
CA VAL A 67 24.63 43.26 2.10
C VAL A 67 23.23 42.62 2.19
N GLN A 68 22.22 43.41 2.54
CA GLN A 68 20.83 42.95 2.61
C GLN A 68 20.26 42.65 1.21
N LEU A 69 20.57 43.49 0.20
CA LEU A 69 20.22 43.23 -1.19
C LEU A 69 20.90 41.96 -1.74
N ALA A 70 22.17 41.73 -1.40
CA ALA A 70 22.89 40.50 -1.73
C ALA A 70 22.26 39.28 -1.06
N GLY A 71 21.83 39.41 0.19
CA GLY A 71 21.04 38.39 0.89
C GLY A 71 19.75 38.04 0.15
N ILE A 72 18.97 39.05 -0.27
CA ILE A 72 17.75 38.85 -1.08
C ILE A 72 18.08 38.15 -2.41
N ALA A 73 19.15 38.56 -3.09
CA ALA A 73 19.59 37.92 -4.32
C ALA A 73 19.96 36.44 -4.10
N LEU A 74 20.59 36.09 -2.97
CA LEU A 74 20.89 34.71 -2.60
C LEU A 74 19.63 33.89 -2.30
N VAL A 75 18.63 34.47 -1.62
CA VAL A 75 17.32 33.82 -1.42
C VAL A 75 16.70 33.47 -2.77
N ARG A 76 16.76 34.40 -3.74
CA ARG A 76 16.23 34.20 -5.10
C ARG A 76 17.06 33.27 -5.99
N ARG A 77 18.29 32.94 -5.58
CA ARG A 77 19.14 31.91 -6.21
C ARG A 77 18.97 30.53 -5.57
N GLY A 78 18.05 30.37 -4.62
CA GLY A 78 17.83 29.11 -3.91
C GLY A 78 18.84 28.81 -2.79
N ARG A 79 19.72 29.75 -2.45
CA ARG A 79 20.80 29.55 -1.46
C ARG A 79 20.41 30.10 -0.09
N PHE A 80 19.35 29.53 0.51
CA PHE A 80 18.80 30.00 1.79
C PHE A 80 19.83 30.06 2.94
N PRO A 81 20.65 29.03 3.23
CA PRO A 81 21.59 29.09 4.35
C PRO A 81 22.64 30.19 4.20
N ALA A 82 23.12 30.39 2.96
CA ALA A 82 24.08 31.45 2.64
C ALA A 82 23.44 32.84 2.77
N ALA A 83 22.18 32.99 2.35
CA ALA A 83 21.45 34.24 2.50
C ALA A 83 21.24 34.62 3.97
N LEU A 84 20.88 33.63 4.80
CA LEU A 84 20.68 33.83 6.23
C LEU A 84 21.99 34.21 6.94
N MET A 85 23.08 33.48 6.67
CA MET A 85 24.40 33.80 7.21
C MET A 85 24.86 35.20 6.81
N LEU A 86 24.75 35.55 5.52
CA LEU A 86 25.13 36.87 5.02
C LEU A 86 24.29 37.98 5.66
N GLY A 87 22.99 37.75 5.83
CA GLY A 87 22.08 38.68 6.51
C GLY A 87 22.46 38.90 7.97
N CYS A 88 22.70 37.83 8.73
CA CYS A 88 23.07 37.92 10.15
C CYS A 88 24.43 38.58 10.35
N ILE A 89 25.45 38.14 9.60
CA ILE A 89 26.81 38.70 9.68
C ILE A 89 26.81 40.16 9.23
N GLY A 90 26.13 40.47 8.13
CA GLY A 90 26.02 41.83 7.61
C GLY A 90 25.39 42.78 8.61
N LEU A 91 24.26 42.38 9.19
CA LEU A 91 23.57 43.16 10.21
C LEU A 91 24.45 43.35 11.45
N LEU A 92 25.10 42.27 11.91
CA LEU A 92 26.02 42.33 13.04
C LEU A 92 27.18 43.28 12.79
N LEU A 93 27.82 43.24 11.61
CA LEU A 93 28.94 44.12 11.26
C LEU A 93 28.52 45.60 11.25
N VAL A 94 27.36 45.91 10.67
CA VAL A 94 26.83 47.29 10.64
C VAL A 94 26.55 47.79 12.04
N ILE A 95 25.89 46.99 12.89
CA ILE A 95 25.61 47.36 14.28
C ILE A 95 26.90 47.49 15.09
N SER A 96 27.87 46.60 14.87
CA SER A 96 29.18 46.63 15.54
C SER A 96 29.97 47.89 15.18
N ALA A 97 29.98 48.27 13.90
CA ALA A 97 30.63 49.49 13.43
C ALA A 97 29.94 50.75 13.98
N ALA A 98 28.60 50.76 14.03
CA ALA A 98 27.84 51.84 14.63
C ALA A 98 28.07 51.97 16.15
N LEU A 99 28.18 50.84 16.86
CA LEU A 99 28.53 50.80 18.28
C LEU A 99 29.95 51.35 18.52
N LEU A 100 30.91 51.02 17.65
CA LEU A 100 32.29 51.51 17.76
C LEU A 100 32.33 53.04 17.65
N THR A 101 31.60 53.62 16.69
CA THR A 101 31.61 55.08 16.50
C THR A 101 30.85 55.83 17.58
N THR A 102 29.79 55.25 18.14
CA THR A 102 28.97 55.90 19.19
C THR A 102 29.47 55.62 20.60
N GLY A 103 30.23 54.55 20.85
CA GLY A 103 30.71 54.13 22.16
C GLY A 103 29.62 53.43 22.99
N VAL A 104 30.00 52.51 23.89
CA VAL A 104 29.06 51.73 24.72
C VAL A 104 28.36 52.62 25.75
N ARG A 105 29.07 53.58 26.36
CA ARG A 105 28.49 54.44 27.41
C ARG A 105 27.38 55.36 26.91
N SER A 106 27.47 55.80 25.66
CA SER A 106 26.50 56.69 24.98
C SER A 106 25.50 55.94 24.10
N SER A 107 25.59 54.61 24.01
CA SER A 107 24.81 53.83 23.05
C SER A 107 23.38 53.52 23.48
N GLY A 108 23.01 53.67 24.76
CA GLY A 108 21.63 53.52 25.24
C GLY A 108 20.83 52.41 24.53
N ALA A 109 19.88 52.83 23.67
CA ALA A 109 19.01 51.93 22.93
C ALA A 109 19.66 51.12 21.79
N MET A 110 20.81 51.55 21.28
CA MET A 110 21.56 50.87 20.21
C MET A 110 21.98 49.46 20.62
N LEU A 111 22.28 49.22 21.90
CA LEU A 111 22.64 47.89 22.41
C LEU A 111 21.53 46.86 22.18
N PHE A 112 20.26 47.26 22.23
CA PHE A 112 19.14 46.37 21.92
C PHE A 112 19.07 45.97 20.44
N THR A 113 19.71 46.73 19.55
CA THR A 113 19.76 46.42 18.11
C THR A 113 20.50 45.11 17.84
N PHE A 114 21.43 44.70 18.72
CA PHE A 114 22.08 43.38 18.66
C PHE A 114 21.10 42.21 18.84
N ALA A 115 19.90 42.44 19.38
CA ALA A 115 18.85 41.43 19.41
C ALA A 115 18.35 41.05 18.01
N LEU A 116 18.43 41.96 17.02
CA LEU A 116 17.93 41.70 15.66
C LEU A 116 18.66 40.56 14.94
N PRO A 117 20.00 40.54 14.82
CA PRO A 117 20.70 39.42 14.21
C PRO A 117 20.53 38.12 15.02
N ILE A 118 20.43 38.20 16.35
CA ILE A 118 20.21 37.03 17.22
C ILE A 118 18.83 36.41 16.95
N VAL A 119 17.78 37.24 16.89
CA VAL A 119 16.41 36.79 16.62
C VAL A 119 16.31 36.28 15.19
N LEU A 120 16.95 36.94 14.22
CA LEU A 120 16.99 36.45 12.84
C LEU A 120 17.65 35.07 12.75
N ALA A 121 18.77 34.86 13.46
CA ALA A 121 19.43 33.56 13.54
C ALA A 121 18.58 32.51 14.28
N GLY A 122 17.90 32.88 15.36
CA GLY A 122 17.09 31.98 16.19
C GLY A 122 15.81 31.50 15.53
N LEU A 123 15.16 32.38 14.77
CA LEU A 123 13.88 32.07 14.13
C LEU A 123 14.04 31.25 12.84
N MET A 124 15.19 31.36 12.17
CA MET A 124 15.34 30.86 10.80
C MET A 124 16.57 29.98 10.59
N GLY A 125 17.49 29.96 11.56
CA GLY A 125 18.77 29.27 11.48
C GLY A 125 18.85 28.03 12.34
N GLN A 126 20.01 27.36 12.24
CA GLN A 126 20.35 26.23 13.10
C GLN A 126 20.82 26.73 14.47
N GLU A 127 20.70 25.89 15.51
CA GLU A 127 21.16 26.19 16.88
C GLU A 127 22.62 26.71 16.94
N ARG A 128 23.48 26.19 16.06
CA ARG A 128 24.87 26.65 15.93
C ARG A 128 24.97 28.11 15.49
N LEU A 129 24.16 28.55 14.54
CA LEU A 129 24.19 29.92 14.03
C LEU A 129 23.74 30.91 15.12
N VAL A 130 22.75 30.54 15.92
CA VAL A 130 22.28 31.34 17.06
C VAL A 130 23.43 31.55 18.05
N THR A 131 24.08 30.46 18.43
CA THR A 131 25.18 30.48 19.40
C THR A 131 26.33 31.35 18.89
N VAL A 132 26.73 31.18 17.62
CA VAL A 132 27.77 32.01 16.98
C VAL A 132 27.39 33.49 16.98
N THR A 133 26.14 33.82 16.66
CA THR A 133 25.68 35.21 16.59
C THR A 133 25.63 35.85 17.98
N ILE A 134 25.21 35.12 19.01
CA ILE A 134 25.24 35.59 20.41
C ILE A 134 26.68 35.86 20.86
N VAL A 135 27.59 34.91 20.62
CA VAL A 135 29.00 35.03 21.00
C VAL A 135 29.64 36.22 20.27
N LEU A 136 29.43 36.35 18.96
CA LEU A 136 30.01 37.42 18.17
C LEU A 136 29.45 38.81 18.54
N SER A 137 28.15 38.90 18.83
CA SER A 137 27.52 40.13 19.35
C SER A 137 28.12 40.50 20.72
N SER A 138 28.30 39.53 21.61
CA SER A 138 28.86 39.74 22.95
C SER A 138 30.32 40.19 22.87
N ILE A 139 31.12 39.54 22.01
CA ILE A 139 32.52 39.93 21.74
C ILE A 139 32.58 41.34 21.18
N SER A 140 31.72 41.69 20.22
CA SER A 140 31.69 43.05 19.67
C SER A 140 31.44 44.11 20.75
N VAL A 141 30.44 43.90 21.61
CA VAL A 141 30.15 44.82 22.71
C VAL A 141 31.32 44.90 23.69
N ALA A 142 31.90 43.76 24.08
CA ALA A 142 33.03 43.71 25.01
C ALA A 142 34.28 44.40 24.44
N VAL A 143 34.61 44.15 23.17
CA VAL A 143 35.75 44.79 22.49
C VAL A 143 35.53 46.29 22.43
N THR A 144 34.36 46.77 22.04
CA THR A 144 34.09 48.21 22.01
C THR A 144 34.18 48.84 23.40
N ALA A 145 33.66 48.17 24.44
CA ALA A 145 33.76 48.64 25.82
C ALA A 145 35.22 48.76 26.27
N ILE A 146 36.05 47.75 26.00
CA ILE A 146 37.48 47.74 26.34
C ILE A 146 38.20 48.89 25.61
N LEU A 147 38.00 49.01 24.29
CA LEU A 147 38.62 50.08 23.51
C LEU A 147 38.20 51.48 23.99
N GLU A 148 36.94 51.63 24.44
CA GLU A 148 36.45 52.86 25.03
C GLU A 148 37.11 53.17 26.39
N THR A 149 37.35 52.16 27.24
CA THR A 149 38.07 52.34 28.51
C THR A 149 39.54 52.69 28.32
N LEU A 150 40.16 52.19 27.25
CA LEU A 150 41.55 52.49 26.87
C LEU A 150 41.71 53.86 26.20
N GLY A 151 40.61 54.58 25.93
CA GLY A 151 40.64 55.91 25.31
C GLY A 151 41.11 55.90 23.86
N VAL A 152 40.86 54.81 23.12
CA VAL A 152 41.26 54.70 21.71
C VAL A 152 40.50 55.76 20.88
N PRO A 153 41.18 56.60 20.09
CA PRO A 153 40.58 57.74 19.40
C PRO A 153 39.56 57.36 18.31
N LEU A 154 39.44 56.07 18.00
CA LEU A 154 38.46 55.54 17.06
C LEU A 154 37.07 55.32 17.69
N VAL A 155 36.98 55.26 19.03
CA VAL A 155 35.77 54.89 19.75
C VAL A 155 35.06 56.11 20.32
N GLY A 156 33.74 56.20 20.12
CA GLY A 156 32.93 57.30 20.66
C GLY A 156 33.07 58.63 19.92
N ILE A 157 33.60 58.63 18.69
CA ILE A 157 33.73 59.84 17.85
C ILE A 157 32.38 60.51 17.60
N ALA A 158 31.31 59.73 17.51
CA ALA A 158 29.93 60.18 17.30
C ALA A 158 29.09 59.94 18.56
N ALA A 159 29.69 60.02 19.75
CA ALA A 159 28.97 59.86 21.01
C ALA A 159 27.82 60.87 21.11
N SER A 160 26.63 60.38 21.41
CA SER A 160 25.48 61.23 21.68
C SER A 160 25.77 62.12 22.90
N ARG A 161 25.30 63.37 22.87
CA ARG A 161 25.43 64.26 24.04
C ARG A 161 24.76 63.61 25.25
N PRO A 162 25.38 63.63 26.44
CA PRO A 162 24.73 63.16 27.66
C PRO A 162 23.36 63.83 27.83
N GLY A 163 22.29 63.02 27.90
CA GLY A 163 20.92 63.52 28.09
C GLY A 163 20.04 63.64 26.83
N ASN A 164 20.44 63.10 25.67
CA ASN A 164 19.56 63.01 24.48
C ASN A 164 18.49 61.90 24.61
N ILE A 165 17.60 62.04 25.59
CA ILE A 165 16.54 61.08 25.92
C ILE A 165 15.64 60.79 24.70
N GLY A 166 15.40 61.79 23.84
CA GLY A 166 14.57 61.63 22.63
C GLY A 166 15.18 60.69 21.59
N GLY A 167 16.50 60.73 21.39
CA GLY A 167 17.22 59.84 20.47
C GLY A 167 17.23 58.40 20.98
N ASP A 168 17.52 58.20 22.26
CA ASP A 168 17.53 56.88 22.89
C ASP A 168 16.13 56.26 22.91
N LEU A 169 15.10 57.03 23.29
CA LEU A 169 13.72 56.55 23.30
C LEU A 169 13.24 56.23 21.89
N GLY A 170 13.55 57.07 20.89
CA GLY A 170 13.22 56.83 19.49
C GLY A 170 13.90 55.58 18.93
N GLY A 171 15.19 55.39 19.21
CA GLY A 171 15.94 54.19 18.82
C GLY A 171 15.35 52.92 19.46
N PHE A 172 15.00 52.98 20.74
CA PHE A 172 14.38 51.86 21.45
C PHE A 172 13.03 51.50 20.84
N VAL A 173 12.17 52.49 20.58
CA VAL A 173 10.85 52.28 19.95
C VAL A 173 11.01 51.63 18.57
N VAL A 174 11.97 52.08 17.77
CA VAL A 174 12.24 51.49 16.45
C VAL A 174 12.67 50.03 16.58
N VAL A 175 13.63 49.71 17.45
CA VAL A 175 14.07 48.33 17.67
C VAL A 175 12.94 47.46 18.21
N ALA A 176 12.14 47.97 19.15
CA ALA A 176 11.00 47.26 19.72
C ALA A 176 9.92 46.97 18.66
N ILE A 177 9.62 47.91 17.76
CA ILE A 177 8.69 47.71 16.64
C ILE A 177 9.21 46.62 15.72
N VAL A 178 10.49 46.67 15.32
CA VAL A 178 11.08 45.68 14.41
C VAL A 178 11.08 44.29 15.05
N LEU A 179 11.52 44.18 16.30
CA LEU A 179 11.53 42.93 17.05
C LEU A 179 10.11 42.37 17.23
N GLY A 180 9.14 43.24 17.50
CA GLY A 180 7.73 42.91 17.57
C GLY A 180 7.20 42.37 16.24
N ILE A 181 7.51 43.03 15.11
CA ILE A 181 7.14 42.56 13.77
C ILE A 181 7.74 41.17 13.50
N PHE A 182 9.03 40.97 13.82
CA PHE A 182 9.71 39.68 13.63
C PHE A 182 9.02 38.58 14.44
N THR A 183 8.77 38.84 15.72
CA THR A 183 8.16 37.89 16.66
C THR A 183 6.72 37.54 16.25
N ILE A 184 5.91 38.56 15.89
CA ILE A 184 4.52 38.37 15.47
C ILE A 184 4.45 37.57 14.17
N ARG A 185 5.26 37.93 13.16
CA ARG A 185 5.27 37.25 11.86
C ARG A 185 5.68 35.79 12.00
N PHE A 186 6.75 35.52 12.74
CA PHE A 186 7.17 34.16 13.00
C PHE A 186 6.13 33.37 13.80
N GLY A 187 5.59 33.94 14.88
CA GLY A 187 4.56 33.30 15.69
C GLY A 187 3.28 33.00 14.91
N GLN A 188 2.92 33.80 13.90
CA GLN A 188 1.83 33.50 12.97
C GLN A 188 2.17 32.32 12.06
N THR A 189 3.36 32.32 11.45
CA THR A 189 3.79 31.20 10.57
C THR A 189 3.90 29.89 11.33
N LEU A 190 4.43 29.90 12.56
CA LEU A 190 4.53 28.73 13.41
C LEU A 190 3.14 28.19 13.77
N ARG A 191 2.20 29.06 14.17
CA ARG A 191 0.81 28.64 14.49
C ARG A 191 0.11 28.02 13.28
N VAL A 192 0.25 28.62 12.10
CA VAL A 192 -0.33 28.07 10.87
C VAL A 192 0.30 26.71 10.53
N ALA A 193 1.62 26.58 10.61
CA ALA A 193 2.31 25.32 10.36
C ALA A 193 1.91 24.23 11.36
N LEU A 194 1.75 24.58 12.64
CA LEU A 194 1.32 23.66 13.68
C LEU A 194 -0.13 23.19 13.44
N HIS A 195 -1.05 24.12 13.15
CA HIS A 195 -2.44 23.77 12.83
C HIS A 195 -2.53 22.88 11.59
N GLU A 196 -1.77 23.19 10.53
CA GLU A 196 -1.72 22.39 9.30
C GLU A 196 -1.18 20.98 9.58
N SER A 197 -0.13 20.87 10.41
CA SER A 197 0.41 19.57 10.84
C SER A 197 -0.60 18.78 11.67
N GLN A 198 -1.32 19.44 12.59
CA GLN A 198 -2.34 18.79 13.41
C GLN A 198 -3.51 18.30 12.56
N GLN A 199 -4.00 19.11 11.63
CA GLN A 199 -5.05 18.71 10.69
C GLN A 199 -4.61 17.54 9.82
N ARG A 200 -3.35 17.52 9.39
CA ARG A 200 -2.81 16.41 8.60
C ARG A 200 -2.78 15.11 9.41
N ASN A 201 -2.40 15.17 10.69
CA ASN A 201 -2.43 14.00 11.57
C ASN A 201 -3.87 13.52 11.82
N GLN A 202 -4.80 14.42 12.12
CA GLN A 202 -6.22 14.06 12.30
C GLN A 202 -6.79 13.39 11.04
N ARG A 203 -6.48 13.91 9.85
CA ARG A 203 -6.93 13.32 8.59
C ARG A 203 -6.34 11.94 8.34
N LEU A 204 -5.10 11.69 8.80
CA LEU A 204 -4.51 10.35 8.75
C LEU A 204 -5.22 9.40 9.70
N GLU A 205 -5.56 9.84 10.91
CA GLU A 205 -6.31 9.04 11.88
C GLU A 205 -7.72 8.68 11.36
N GLU A 206 -8.44 9.65 10.77
CA GLU A 206 -9.75 9.40 10.15
C GLU A 206 -9.68 8.39 8.99
N LEU A 207 -8.65 8.51 8.14
CA LEU A 207 -8.42 7.57 7.04
C LEU A 207 -8.08 6.17 7.56
N GLN A 208 -7.24 6.06 8.59
CA GLN A 208 -6.91 4.78 9.21
C GLN A 208 -8.15 4.10 9.78
N ALA A 209 -8.96 4.81 10.57
CA ALA A 209 -10.21 4.29 11.13
C ALA A 209 -11.19 3.83 10.02
N THR A 210 -11.28 4.59 8.92
CA THR A 210 -12.11 4.23 7.76
C THR A 210 -11.61 2.95 7.08
N LEU A 211 -10.30 2.81 6.92
CA LEU A 211 -9.68 1.62 6.31
C LEU A 211 -9.85 0.39 7.20
N GLU A 212 -9.65 0.51 8.51
CA GLU A 212 -9.87 -0.58 9.47
C GLU A 212 -11.32 -1.07 9.42
N THR A 213 -12.28 -0.16 9.37
CA THR A 213 -13.71 -0.51 9.23
C THR A 213 -13.96 -1.28 7.93
N ARG A 214 -13.44 -0.80 6.78
CA ARG A 214 -13.58 -1.50 5.49
C ARG A 214 -12.90 -2.87 5.49
N ILE A 215 -11.74 -3.00 6.13
CA ILE A 215 -11.03 -4.28 6.23
C ILE A 215 -11.86 -5.25 7.06
N ALA A 216 -12.45 -4.81 8.17
CA ALA A 216 -13.33 -5.63 9.01
C ALA A 216 -14.56 -6.11 8.22
N GLU A 217 -15.24 -5.20 7.52
CA GLU A 217 -16.39 -5.52 6.65
C GLU A 217 -16.02 -6.54 5.57
N ARG A 218 -14.93 -6.30 4.82
CA ARG A 218 -14.46 -7.21 3.76
C ARG A 218 -14.03 -8.57 4.30
N THR A 219 -13.41 -8.60 5.47
CA THR A 219 -13.00 -9.85 6.11
C THR A 219 -14.23 -10.66 6.51
N GLN A 220 -15.26 -10.00 7.04
CA GLN A 220 -16.53 -10.65 7.37
C GLN A 220 -17.26 -11.18 6.11
N GLU A 221 -17.34 -10.39 5.04
CA GLU A 221 -17.92 -10.83 3.75
C GLU A 221 -17.20 -12.06 3.20
N LEU A 222 -15.85 -12.05 3.19
CA LEU A 222 -15.05 -13.17 2.71
C LEU A 222 -15.21 -14.42 3.58
N GLN A 223 -15.28 -14.27 4.90
CA GLN A 223 -15.53 -15.39 5.81
C GLN A 223 -16.91 -16.02 5.56
N GLN A 224 -17.94 -15.21 5.30
CA GLN A 224 -19.28 -15.70 4.95
C GLN A 224 -19.27 -16.44 3.60
N ALA A 225 -18.62 -15.87 2.58
CA ALA A 225 -18.51 -16.52 1.28
C ALA A 225 -17.74 -17.85 1.37
N LEU A 226 -16.67 -17.91 2.17
CA LEU A 226 -15.90 -19.14 2.39
C LEU A 226 -16.76 -20.21 3.06
N ALA A 227 -17.49 -19.86 4.12
CA ALA A 227 -18.40 -20.78 4.80
C ALA A 227 -19.50 -21.31 3.86
N GLU A 228 -20.02 -20.47 2.96
CA GLU A 228 -20.98 -20.90 1.94
C GLU A 228 -20.35 -21.86 0.93
N VAL A 229 -19.15 -21.58 0.44
CA VAL A 229 -18.42 -22.45 -0.49
C VAL A 229 -18.12 -23.81 0.16
N GLU A 230 -17.67 -23.83 1.42
CA GLU A 230 -17.43 -25.05 2.18
C GLU A 230 -18.71 -25.88 2.36
N ALA A 231 -19.84 -25.22 2.70
CA ALA A 231 -21.12 -25.90 2.82
C ALA A 231 -21.60 -26.50 1.48
N ARG A 232 -21.42 -25.78 0.37
CA ARG A 232 -21.74 -26.28 -0.98
C ARG A 232 -20.85 -27.45 -1.38
N ALA A 233 -19.55 -27.39 -1.10
CA ALA A 233 -18.62 -28.48 -1.37
C ALA A 233 -18.99 -29.75 -0.59
N ALA A 234 -19.28 -29.62 0.71
CA ALA A 234 -19.72 -30.74 1.55
C ALA A 234 -21.05 -31.34 1.07
N ALA A 235 -22.00 -30.52 0.62
CA ALA A 235 -23.26 -31.00 0.03
C ALA A 235 -23.02 -31.76 -1.28
N GLN A 236 -22.14 -31.26 -2.14
CA GLN A 236 -21.78 -31.91 -3.40
C GLN A 236 -21.10 -33.26 -3.15
N GLU A 237 -20.20 -33.36 -2.19
CA GLU A 237 -19.58 -34.63 -1.81
C GLU A 237 -20.60 -35.66 -1.35
N ARG A 238 -21.57 -35.26 -0.51
CA ARG A 238 -22.68 -36.15 -0.09
C ARG A 238 -23.48 -36.67 -1.28
N LEU A 239 -23.87 -35.79 -2.20
CA LEU A 239 -24.62 -36.18 -3.40
C LEU A 239 -23.83 -37.14 -4.30
N LEU A 240 -22.52 -36.92 -4.45
CA LEU A 240 -21.65 -37.83 -5.20
C LEU A 240 -21.57 -39.20 -4.54
N GLU A 241 -21.48 -39.25 -3.22
CA GLU A 241 -21.43 -40.51 -2.48
C GLU A 241 -22.77 -41.26 -2.54
N GLU A 242 -23.90 -40.55 -2.41
CA GLU A 242 -25.23 -41.13 -2.63
C GLU A 242 -25.37 -41.69 -4.06
N ASN A 243 -24.89 -40.96 -5.08
CA ASN A 243 -24.94 -41.43 -6.46
C ASN A 243 -24.07 -42.68 -6.67
N ARG A 244 -22.88 -42.74 -6.06
CA ARG A 244 -22.02 -43.93 -6.08
C ARG A 244 -22.71 -45.13 -5.44
N GLN A 245 -23.33 -44.95 -4.28
CA GLN A 245 -24.07 -46.01 -3.60
C GLN A 245 -25.24 -46.51 -4.46
N GLN A 246 -26.03 -45.60 -5.04
CA GLN A 246 -27.11 -45.97 -5.97
C GLN A 246 -26.60 -46.77 -7.17
N ARG A 247 -25.50 -46.31 -7.80
CA ARG A 247 -24.88 -47.03 -8.92
C ARG A 247 -24.39 -48.43 -8.52
N ALA A 248 -23.76 -48.56 -7.35
CA ALA A 248 -23.31 -49.86 -6.85
C ALA A 248 -24.48 -50.83 -6.61
N ILE A 249 -25.60 -50.35 -6.07
CA ILE A 249 -26.82 -51.15 -5.89
C ILE A 249 -27.38 -51.59 -7.25
N ILE A 250 -27.50 -50.67 -8.21
CA ILE A 250 -28.00 -50.98 -9.57
C ILE A 250 -27.10 -52.00 -10.26
N GLN A 251 -25.78 -51.85 -10.19
CA GLN A 251 -24.82 -52.82 -10.72
C GLN A 251 -24.98 -54.18 -10.04
N GLY A 252 -25.17 -54.21 -8.72
CA GLY A 252 -25.41 -55.44 -7.96
C GLY A 252 -26.67 -56.21 -8.40
N LEU A 253 -27.70 -55.52 -8.92
CA LEU A 253 -28.93 -56.11 -9.45
C LEU A 253 -28.83 -56.54 -10.93
N SER A 254 -27.76 -56.18 -11.64
CA SER A 254 -27.69 -56.29 -13.10
C SER A 254 -27.38 -57.69 -13.66
N VAL A 255 -26.95 -58.65 -12.82
CA VAL A 255 -26.77 -60.07 -13.21
C VAL A 255 -27.30 -60.98 -12.09
N PRO A 256 -28.62 -61.18 -12.01
CA PRO A 256 -29.23 -62.10 -11.05
C PRO A 256 -29.11 -63.54 -11.53
N VAL A 257 -28.78 -64.48 -10.64
CA VAL A 257 -28.85 -65.92 -10.92
C VAL A 257 -30.08 -66.48 -10.18
N LEU A 258 -31.05 -66.97 -10.93
CA LEU A 258 -32.38 -67.33 -10.42
C LEU A 258 -32.59 -68.85 -10.52
N PRO A 259 -32.83 -69.57 -9.41
CA PRO A 259 -33.25 -70.96 -9.46
C PRO A 259 -34.73 -71.05 -9.84
N VAL A 260 -35.06 -71.81 -10.89
CA VAL A 260 -36.45 -72.05 -11.31
C VAL A 260 -36.94 -73.46 -10.99
N SER A 261 -36.00 -74.38 -10.78
CA SER A 261 -36.24 -75.74 -10.30
C SER A 261 -34.98 -76.25 -9.60
N ALA A 262 -35.06 -77.40 -8.94
CA ALA A 262 -33.92 -77.99 -8.23
C ALA A 262 -32.72 -78.32 -9.16
N ASP A 263 -32.98 -78.45 -10.46
CA ASP A 263 -32.01 -78.84 -11.50
C ASP A 263 -31.65 -77.70 -12.47
N THR A 264 -32.33 -76.54 -12.44
CA THR A 264 -32.17 -75.48 -13.44
C THR A 264 -31.98 -74.08 -12.82
N LEU A 265 -30.89 -73.41 -13.22
CA LEU A 265 -30.64 -71.98 -12.98
C LEU A 265 -30.85 -71.19 -14.27
N ILE A 266 -31.33 -69.95 -14.12
CA ILE A 266 -31.46 -68.97 -15.20
C ILE A 266 -30.66 -67.73 -14.85
N VAL A 267 -29.96 -67.18 -15.85
CA VAL A 267 -29.29 -65.89 -15.75
C VAL A 267 -29.78 -65.00 -16.89
N PRO A 268 -30.77 -64.12 -16.62
CA PRO A 268 -31.22 -63.15 -17.61
C PRO A 268 -30.20 -62.01 -17.74
N LEU A 269 -29.78 -61.76 -18.97
CA LEU A 269 -28.85 -60.70 -19.34
C LEU A 269 -29.64 -59.56 -20.00
N VAL A 270 -29.73 -58.43 -19.30
CA VAL A 270 -30.49 -57.26 -19.74
C VAL A 270 -29.56 -56.06 -19.95
N GLY A 271 -29.71 -55.37 -21.08
CA GLY A 271 -28.93 -54.19 -21.44
C GLY A 271 -27.57 -54.53 -22.06
N ALA A 272 -26.74 -53.52 -22.30
CA ALA A 272 -25.41 -53.69 -22.86
C ALA A 272 -24.52 -54.50 -21.88
N LEU A 273 -23.88 -55.55 -22.40
CA LEU A 273 -22.97 -56.38 -21.63
C LEU A 273 -21.53 -55.92 -21.90
N ASP A 274 -20.86 -55.44 -20.86
CA ASP A 274 -19.45 -55.03 -20.92
C ASP A 274 -18.56 -56.08 -20.21
N THR A 275 -17.25 -55.82 -20.19
CA THR A 275 -16.26 -56.73 -19.58
C THR A 275 -16.51 -56.94 -18.08
N GLU A 276 -16.88 -55.90 -17.34
CA GLU A 276 -17.10 -55.98 -15.89
C GLU A 276 -18.36 -56.82 -15.57
N ARG A 277 -19.42 -56.63 -16.35
CA ARG A 277 -20.65 -57.43 -16.24
C ARG A 277 -20.43 -58.89 -16.64
N LEU A 278 -19.59 -59.17 -17.64
CA LEU A 278 -19.20 -60.54 -18.02
C LEU A 278 -18.44 -61.25 -16.90
N GLN A 279 -17.49 -60.58 -16.25
CA GLN A 279 -16.76 -61.15 -15.11
C GLN A 279 -17.71 -61.43 -13.93
N THR A 280 -18.62 -60.49 -13.66
CA THR A 280 -19.65 -60.65 -12.62
C THR A 280 -20.58 -61.82 -12.93
N LEU A 281 -21.02 -61.94 -14.19
CA LEU A 281 -21.81 -63.07 -14.69
C LEU A 281 -21.10 -64.40 -14.46
N GLN A 282 -19.84 -64.50 -14.91
CA GLN A 282 -19.05 -65.70 -14.78
C GLN A 282 -18.90 -66.11 -13.31
N SER A 283 -18.46 -65.19 -12.45
CA SER A 283 -18.30 -65.45 -11.02
C SER A 283 -19.60 -65.90 -10.36
N ARG A 284 -20.71 -65.17 -10.58
CA ARG A 284 -22.00 -65.48 -9.95
C ARG A 284 -22.61 -66.77 -10.48
N ALA A 285 -22.57 -67.02 -11.78
CA ALA A 285 -23.15 -68.22 -12.38
C ALA A 285 -22.39 -69.48 -11.90
N LEU A 286 -21.06 -69.45 -11.87
CA LEU A 286 -20.27 -70.59 -11.42
C LEU A 286 -20.42 -70.83 -9.91
N HIS A 287 -20.41 -69.79 -9.08
CA HIS A 287 -20.67 -69.95 -7.65
C HIS A 287 -22.08 -70.45 -7.36
N ALA A 288 -23.08 -70.05 -8.14
CA ALA A 288 -24.43 -70.58 -7.99
C ALA A 288 -24.53 -72.06 -8.39
N LEU A 289 -23.83 -72.48 -9.44
CA LEU A 289 -23.72 -73.88 -9.83
C LEU A 289 -22.98 -74.72 -8.79
N GLU A 290 -21.88 -74.21 -8.22
CA GLU A 290 -21.13 -74.88 -7.14
C GLU A 290 -21.99 -75.12 -5.90
N ARG A 291 -22.85 -74.15 -5.54
CA ARG A 291 -23.65 -74.17 -4.32
C ARG A 291 -25.03 -74.81 -4.49
N SER A 292 -25.41 -75.21 -5.70
CA SER A 292 -26.69 -75.82 -6.00
C SER A 292 -26.51 -77.20 -6.62
N THR A 293 -27.59 -77.98 -6.69
CA THR A 293 -27.62 -79.25 -7.42
C THR A 293 -28.01 -79.08 -8.88
N ALA A 294 -27.96 -77.84 -9.40
CA ALA A 294 -28.44 -77.53 -10.73
C ALA A 294 -27.53 -78.17 -11.79
N GLN A 295 -28.14 -78.99 -12.65
CA GLN A 295 -27.48 -79.64 -13.78
C GLN A 295 -27.68 -78.86 -15.07
N ARG A 296 -28.42 -77.74 -15.03
CA ARG A 296 -28.65 -76.86 -16.17
C ARG A 296 -28.47 -75.39 -15.81
N LEU A 297 -27.79 -74.67 -16.68
CA LEU A 297 -27.65 -73.21 -16.67
C LEU A 297 -28.23 -72.62 -17.95
N ILE A 298 -29.29 -71.83 -17.84
CA ILE A 298 -29.88 -71.11 -18.97
C ILE A 298 -29.37 -69.67 -18.95
N LEU A 299 -28.68 -69.28 -20.02
CA LEU A 299 -28.26 -67.90 -20.26
C LEU A 299 -29.30 -67.26 -21.20
N ASP A 300 -30.08 -66.31 -20.70
CA ASP A 300 -31.07 -65.60 -21.50
C ASP A 300 -30.48 -64.28 -21.99
N ILE A 301 -30.18 -64.23 -23.29
CA ILE A 301 -29.63 -63.04 -23.96
C ILE A 301 -30.67 -62.24 -24.73
N SER A 302 -31.97 -62.48 -24.51
CA SER A 302 -33.04 -61.74 -25.19
C SER A 302 -32.95 -60.22 -24.99
N GLY A 303 -32.42 -59.78 -23.85
CA GLY A 303 -32.22 -58.38 -23.49
C GLY A 303 -30.88 -57.76 -23.89
N VAL A 304 -30.02 -58.50 -24.61
CA VAL A 304 -28.69 -58.02 -25.04
C VAL A 304 -28.75 -57.53 -26.48
N PRO A 305 -28.61 -56.21 -26.73
CA PRO A 305 -28.90 -55.63 -28.05
C PRO A 305 -27.80 -55.88 -29.10
N LEU A 306 -26.54 -55.95 -28.68
CA LEU A 306 -25.37 -56.20 -29.52
C LEU A 306 -24.42 -57.19 -28.84
N VAL A 307 -23.80 -58.07 -29.63
CA VAL A 307 -22.77 -59.00 -29.19
C VAL A 307 -21.54 -58.79 -30.06
N ASP A 308 -20.44 -58.38 -29.44
CA ASP A 308 -19.13 -58.29 -30.08
C ASP A 308 -18.29 -59.56 -29.82
N SER A 309 -17.07 -59.58 -30.33
CA SER A 309 -16.15 -60.70 -30.14
C SER A 309 -15.80 -60.97 -28.68
N GLN A 310 -15.70 -59.93 -27.84
CA GLN A 310 -15.35 -60.06 -26.43
C GLN A 310 -16.51 -60.64 -25.63
N VAL A 311 -17.74 -60.16 -25.87
CA VAL A 311 -18.97 -60.70 -25.28
C VAL A 311 -19.19 -62.15 -25.70
N ALA A 312 -19.02 -62.46 -26.98
CA ALA A 312 -19.15 -63.82 -27.50
C ALA A 312 -18.17 -64.80 -26.82
N GLN A 313 -16.89 -64.41 -26.71
CA GLN A 313 -15.88 -65.22 -26.02
C GLN A 313 -16.17 -65.39 -24.53
N GLY A 314 -16.62 -64.32 -23.86
CA GLY A 314 -17.00 -64.37 -22.45
C GLY A 314 -18.16 -65.33 -22.19
N LEU A 315 -19.23 -65.28 -23.00
CA LEU A 315 -20.36 -66.20 -22.90
C LEU A 315 -19.93 -67.66 -23.11
N LEU A 316 -19.06 -67.92 -24.09
CA LEU A 316 -18.52 -69.27 -24.32
C LEU A 316 -17.67 -69.76 -23.15
N ALA A 317 -16.88 -68.89 -22.53
CA ALA A 317 -16.10 -69.24 -21.35
C ALA A 317 -17.02 -69.69 -20.20
N VAL A 318 -18.11 -68.97 -19.96
CA VAL A 318 -19.13 -69.36 -18.97
C VAL A 318 -19.75 -70.72 -19.31
N VAL A 319 -20.13 -70.94 -20.57
CA VAL A 319 -20.68 -72.22 -21.05
C VAL A 319 -19.70 -73.39 -20.82
N GLN A 320 -18.42 -73.19 -21.15
CA GLN A 320 -17.39 -74.21 -20.98
C GLN A 320 -17.13 -74.51 -19.50
N GLN A 321 -17.04 -73.47 -18.67
CA GLN A 321 -16.81 -73.63 -17.23
C GLN A 321 -17.99 -74.26 -16.52
N ALA A 322 -19.23 -73.88 -16.85
CA ALA A 322 -20.44 -74.53 -16.34
C ALA A 322 -20.43 -76.04 -16.65
N ARG A 323 -20.02 -76.41 -17.87
CA ARG A 323 -19.87 -77.82 -18.27
C ARG A 323 -18.79 -78.56 -17.48
N LEU A 324 -17.67 -77.91 -17.16
CA LEU A 324 -16.64 -78.49 -16.30
C LEU A 324 -17.16 -78.72 -14.87
N LEU A 325 -18.11 -77.91 -14.40
CA LEU A 325 -18.83 -78.11 -13.14
C LEU A 325 -19.98 -79.11 -13.23
N GLY A 326 -20.15 -79.80 -14.37
CA GLY A 326 -21.16 -80.83 -14.56
C GLY A 326 -22.55 -80.31 -14.93
N ALA A 327 -22.69 -79.02 -15.26
CA ALA A 327 -23.94 -78.42 -15.69
C ALA A 327 -23.99 -78.20 -17.21
N GLU A 328 -25.10 -78.57 -17.84
CA GLU A 328 -25.39 -78.25 -19.22
C GLU A 328 -25.76 -76.77 -19.35
N ALA A 329 -24.96 -76.00 -20.10
CA ALA A 329 -25.27 -74.61 -20.39
C ALA A 329 -26.03 -74.45 -21.72
N VAL A 330 -27.10 -73.66 -21.67
CA VAL A 330 -28.05 -73.44 -22.76
C VAL A 330 -28.18 -71.93 -23.02
N LEU A 331 -28.19 -71.52 -24.28
CA LEU A 331 -28.39 -70.11 -24.66
C LEU A 331 -29.80 -69.90 -25.23
N VAL A 332 -30.53 -68.89 -24.74
CA VAL A 332 -31.89 -68.58 -25.21
C VAL A 332 -32.01 -67.10 -25.61
N GLY A 333 -33.02 -66.78 -26.43
CA GLY A 333 -33.29 -65.39 -26.81
C GLY A 333 -32.32 -64.83 -27.85
N ILE A 334 -31.68 -65.68 -28.67
CA ILE A 334 -30.75 -65.23 -29.71
C ILE A 334 -31.52 -64.51 -30.82
N ARG A 335 -31.33 -63.19 -30.91
CA ARG A 335 -31.90 -62.37 -31.99
C ARG A 335 -31.19 -62.62 -33.33
N PRO A 336 -31.85 -62.43 -34.49
CA PRO A 336 -31.24 -62.67 -35.80
C PRO A 336 -29.92 -61.93 -36.01
N GLU A 337 -29.82 -60.67 -35.57
CA GLU A 337 -28.61 -59.86 -35.72
C GLU A 337 -27.45 -60.39 -34.86
N VAL A 338 -27.76 -60.89 -33.66
CA VAL A 338 -26.79 -61.52 -32.76
C VAL A 338 -26.32 -62.86 -33.31
N ALA A 339 -27.22 -63.66 -33.89
CA ALA A 339 -26.87 -64.92 -34.52
C ALA A 339 -25.89 -64.70 -35.69
N GLN A 340 -26.14 -63.69 -36.54
CA GLN A 340 -25.23 -63.32 -37.62
C GLN A 340 -23.86 -62.89 -37.10
N ALA A 341 -23.81 -62.08 -36.04
CA ALA A 341 -22.57 -61.67 -35.40
C ALA A 341 -21.77 -62.85 -34.85
N LEU A 342 -22.41 -63.76 -34.10
CA LEU A 342 -21.77 -64.96 -33.52
C LEU A 342 -21.16 -65.86 -34.59
N VAL A 343 -21.85 -66.04 -35.72
CA VAL A 343 -21.34 -66.81 -36.87
C VAL A 343 -20.17 -66.08 -37.53
N GLY A 344 -20.27 -64.76 -37.72
CA GLY A 344 -19.20 -63.94 -38.32
C GLY A 344 -17.93 -63.89 -37.48
N ILE A 345 -18.04 -64.02 -36.15
CA ILE A 345 -16.91 -64.09 -35.21
C ILE A 345 -16.25 -65.49 -35.23
N GLY A 346 -16.88 -66.50 -35.83
CA GLY A 346 -16.33 -67.86 -35.94
C GLY A 346 -16.53 -68.71 -34.68
N VAL A 347 -17.56 -68.40 -33.88
CA VAL A 347 -17.88 -69.16 -32.66
C VAL A 347 -18.33 -70.59 -33.00
N ASP A 348 -17.71 -71.60 -32.38
CA ASP A 348 -18.13 -73.00 -32.51
C ASP A 348 -19.37 -73.29 -31.65
N LEU A 349 -20.55 -73.12 -32.25
CA LEU A 349 -21.85 -73.37 -31.61
C LEU A 349 -22.22 -74.87 -31.54
N ARG A 350 -21.43 -75.78 -32.13
CA ARG A 350 -21.79 -77.22 -32.21
C ARG A 350 -21.94 -77.90 -30.84
N ARG A 351 -21.36 -77.29 -29.80
CA ARG A 351 -21.36 -77.80 -28.42
C ARG A 351 -22.30 -77.05 -27.49
N MET A 352 -23.06 -76.08 -27.99
CA MET A 352 -23.96 -75.25 -27.21
C MET A 352 -25.39 -75.45 -27.70
N ARG A 353 -26.30 -75.85 -26.80
CA ARG A 353 -27.72 -75.96 -27.15
C ARG A 353 -28.35 -74.57 -27.13
N THR A 354 -29.19 -74.30 -28.11
CA THR A 354 -29.90 -73.02 -28.22
C THR A 354 -31.40 -73.25 -28.33
N TYR A 355 -32.19 -72.37 -27.73
CA TYR A 355 -33.64 -72.35 -27.91
C TYR A 355 -34.09 -70.92 -28.26
N ARG A 356 -35.29 -70.82 -28.86
CA ARG A 356 -35.85 -69.54 -29.29
C ARG A 356 -36.05 -68.58 -28.11
N ASP A 357 -36.59 -69.11 -27.02
CA ASP A 357 -37.02 -68.38 -25.83
C ASP A 357 -36.83 -69.25 -24.59
N LEU A 358 -37.01 -68.63 -23.42
CA LEU A 358 -36.86 -69.30 -22.15
C LEU A 358 -37.91 -70.42 -21.95
N GLU A 359 -39.14 -70.20 -22.40
CA GLU A 359 -40.22 -71.18 -22.31
C GLU A 359 -39.86 -72.49 -23.03
N ALA A 360 -39.35 -72.39 -24.26
CA ALA A 360 -38.91 -73.54 -25.03
C ALA A 360 -37.76 -74.30 -24.35
N ALA A 361 -36.82 -73.61 -23.70
CA ALA A 361 -35.72 -74.25 -22.99
C ALA A 361 -36.17 -75.00 -21.74
N LEU A 362 -37.17 -74.47 -21.01
CA LEU A 362 -37.72 -75.13 -19.82
C LEU A 362 -38.56 -76.37 -20.18
N HIS A 363 -39.28 -76.35 -21.30
CA HIS A 363 -40.14 -77.47 -21.71
C HIS A 363 -39.40 -78.60 -22.43
N ASN A 364 -38.39 -78.29 -23.25
CA ASN A 364 -37.70 -79.25 -24.10
C ASN A 364 -36.37 -79.78 -23.53
N GLY A 365 -36.10 -79.47 -22.26
CA GLY A 365 -34.86 -79.83 -21.58
C GLY A 365 -34.93 -81.09 -20.73
N LYS A 366 -35.91 -81.98 -20.90
CA LYS A 366 -35.93 -83.24 -20.14
C LYS A 366 -35.11 -84.33 -20.80
#